data_AF-A0A1A8BRU2-F1
#
_entry.id   AF-A0A1A8BRU2-F1
#
_cell.length_a   1.000
_cell.length_b   1.000
_cell.length_c   1.000
_cell.angle_alpha   90.00
_cell.angle_beta   90.00
_cell.angle_gamma   90.00
#
_symmetry.space_group_name_H-M   'P 1'
#
loop_
_entity.id
_entity.type
_entity.pdbx_description
1 polymer ?
#
loop_
_entity_poly.entity_id
_entity_poly.type
_entity_poly.pdbx_seq_one_letter_code
_entity_poly.pdbx_strand_id
1 'polypeptide(L)' 'KKSHYVWHKKEFDEINVKTTDRLMGLFEPKDMKFEVFRNISRDPSIVEMTEKAIQILRKNPKGYFLFVEGGRIDHG' A
#
# COMPACT_ATOMS: atom_id res chain seq x y z
N LYS A 1 -3.84 -10.35 16.83
CA LYS A 1 -3.88 -9.77 15.46
C LYS A 1 -2.46 -9.45 15.02
N LYS A 2 -1.99 -9.99 13.90
CA LYS A 2 -0.63 -9.76 13.40
C LYS A 2 -0.57 -8.45 12.60
N SER A 3 0.20 -7.50 13.09
CA SER A 3 0.30 -6.15 12.50
C SER A 3 1.72 -5.91 12.00
N HIS A 4 1.87 -5.26 10.84
CA HIS A 4 3.18 -4.87 10.31
C HIS A 4 3.19 -3.39 9.93
N TYR A 5 4.37 -2.80 10.07
CA TYR A 5 4.71 -1.48 9.56
C TYR A 5 5.81 -1.66 8.50
N VAL A 6 5.66 -0.99 7.36
CA VAL A 6 6.63 -1.00 6.26
C VAL A 6 6.80 0.39 5.70
N TRP A 7 7.99 0.70 5.20
CA TRP A 7 8.28 2.00 4.61
C TRP A 7 9.14 1.89 3.35
N HIS A 8 9.54 0.68 2.97
CA HIS A 8 10.24 0.39 1.73
C HIS A 8 9.52 -0.68 0.91
N LYS A 9 9.59 -0.60 -0.43
CA LYS A 9 8.93 -1.55 -1.33
C LYS A 9 9.31 -3.01 -1.06
N LYS A 10 10.59 -3.27 -0.78
CA LYS A 10 11.06 -4.61 -0.40
C LYS A 10 10.28 -5.22 0.77
N GLU A 11 10.13 -4.48 1.87
CA GLU A 11 9.37 -4.94 3.05
C GLU A 11 7.88 -5.11 2.72
N PHE A 12 7.33 -4.19 1.91
CA PHE A 12 5.97 -4.26 1.41
C PHE A 12 5.72 -5.52 0.54
N ASP A 13 6.69 -5.91 -0.27
CA ASP A 13 6.64 -7.11 -1.13
C ASP A 13 6.71 -8.39 -0.30
N GLU A 14 7.46 -8.39 0.81
CA GLU A 14 7.60 -9.52 1.74
C GLU A 14 6.37 -9.76 2.64
N ILE A 15 5.39 -8.85 2.65
CA ILE A 15 4.17 -9.01 3.44
C ILE A 15 3.40 -10.27 3.03
N ASN A 16 3.32 -11.23 3.95
CA ASN A 16 2.45 -12.38 3.82
C ASN A 16 0.99 -11.97 4.09
N VAL A 17 0.22 -11.76 3.02
CA VAL A 17 -1.18 -11.34 3.06
C VAL A 17 -2.11 -12.36 3.73
N LYS A 18 -1.76 -13.66 3.74
CA LYS A 18 -2.57 -14.69 4.41
C LYS A 18 -2.56 -14.50 5.93
N THR A 19 -1.41 -14.14 6.49
CA THR A 19 -1.22 -14.06 7.95
C THR A 19 -1.27 -12.64 8.53
N THR A 20 -1.14 -11.60 7.70
CA THR A 20 -1.15 -10.20 8.16
C THR A 20 -2.57 -9.70 8.34
N ASP A 21 -2.96 -9.31 9.55
CA ASP A 21 -4.30 -8.80 9.84
C ASP A 21 -4.40 -7.29 9.63
N ARG A 22 -3.30 -6.57 9.85
CA ARG A 22 -3.20 -5.10 9.75
C ARG A 22 -1.87 -4.72 9.13
N LEU A 23 -1.89 -3.78 8.21
CA LEU A 23 -0.70 -3.26 7.55
C LEU A 23 -0.77 -1.74 7.52
N MET A 24 0.31 -1.08 7.94
CA MET A 24 0.56 0.35 7.73
C MET A 24 1.78 0.49 6.83
N GLY A 25 1.61 1.13 5.67
CA GLY A 25 2.68 1.42 4.73
C GLY A 25 2.84 2.93 4.55
N LEU A 26 4.00 3.49 4.90
CA LEU A 26 4.33 4.91 4.73
C LEU A 26 5.64 5.01 3.94
N PHE A 27 5.56 5.34 2.64
CA PHE A 27 6.70 5.20 1.72
C PHE A 27 7.53 6.48 1.52
N GLU A 28 7.01 7.64 1.94
CA GLU A 28 7.69 8.93 1.88
C GLU A 28 7.42 9.75 3.15
N PRO A 29 8.28 10.72 3.52
CA PRO A 29 8.06 11.59 4.67
C PRO A 29 6.81 12.48 4.55
N LYS A 30 6.37 12.75 3.32
CA LYS A 30 5.20 13.57 3.00
C LYS A 30 4.42 12.95 1.84
N ASP A 31 4.35 13.61 0.69
CA ASP A 31 3.65 13.12 -0.49
C ASP A 31 4.49 12.07 -1.21
N MET A 32 3.86 11.02 -1.71
CA MET A 32 4.53 10.11 -2.65
C MET A 32 4.95 10.87 -3.91
N LYS A 33 6.07 10.45 -4.51
CA LYS A 33 6.53 11.02 -5.78
C LYS A 33 5.47 10.84 -6.87
N PHE A 34 5.43 11.75 -7.85
CA PHE A 34 4.65 11.52 -9.07
C PHE A 34 5.09 10.19 -9.71
N GLU A 35 4.16 9.49 -10.38
CA GLU A 35 4.43 8.18 -10.98
C GLU A 35 5.63 8.22 -11.95
N VAL A 36 5.75 9.29 -12.76
CA VAL A 36 6.86 9.49 -13.69
C VAL A 36 8.24 9.64 -13.02
N PHE A 37 8.27 9.97 -11.73
CA PHE A 37 9.49 10.11 -10.93
C PHE A 37 9.62 9.05 -9.83
N ARG A 38 8.75 8.03 -9.83
CA ARG A 38 8.74 6.99 -8.81
C ARG A 38 10.02 6.16 -8.86
N ASN A 39 10.63 5.90 -7.70
CA ASN A 39 11.73 4.95 -7.64
C ASN A 39 11.13 3.53 -7.55
N ILE A 40 11.10 2.81 -8.66
CA ILE A 40 10.48 1.48 -8.77
C ILE A 40 11.05 0.46 -7.77
N SER A 41 12.29 0.64 -7.31
CA SER A 41 12.92 -0.26 -6.32
C SER A 41 12.55 0.05 -4.87
N ARG A 42 12.07 1.27 -4.59
CA ARG A 42 11.83 1.79 -3.24
C ARG A 42 10.36 2.08 -2.96
N ASP A 43 9.61 2.49 -3.98
CA ASP A 43 8.26 3.03 -3.87
C ASP A 43 7.26 2.12 -4.61
N PRO A 44 6.25 1.57 -3.92
CA PRO A 44 5.16 0.86 -4.61
C PRO A 44 4.29 1.85 -5.40
N SER A 45 3.76 1.41 -6.53
CA SER A 45 2.73 2.14 -7.28
C SER A 45 1.37 2.10 -6.58
N ILE A 46 0.46 2.99 -6.98
CA ILE A 46 -0.93 2.96 -6.49
C ILE A 46 -1.63 1.64 -6.79
N VAL A 47 -1.30 1.00 -7.93
CA VAL A 47 -1.83 -0.30 -8.33
C VAL A 47 -1.34 -1.37 -7.35
N GLU A 48 -0.03 -1.45 -7.09
CA GLU A 48 0.55 -2.41 -6.15
C GLU A 48 -0.03 -2.25 -4.73
N MET A 49 -0.17 -1.00 -4.26
CA MET A 49 -0.77 -0.71 -2.95
C MET A 49 -2.23 -1.16 -2.87
N THR A 50 -3.02 -0.87 -3.91
CA THR A 50 -4.44 -1.23 -3.99
C THR A 50 -4.62 -2.75 -4.02
N GLU A 51 -3.84 -3.45 -4.84
CA GLU A 51 -3.86 -4.91 -4.90
C GLU A 51 -3.58 -5.53 -3.53
N LYS A 52 -2.53 -5.08 -2.84
CA LYS A 52 -2.18 -5.62 -1.53
C LYS A 52 -3.23 -5.32 -0.46
N ALA A 53 -3.81 -4.12 -0.49
CA ALA A 53 -4.91 -3.76 0.39
C ALA A 53 -6.12 -4.69 0.18
N ILE A 54 -6.54 -4.92 -1.08
CA ILE A 54 -7.62 -5.87 -1.42
C ILE A 54 -7.29 -7.27 -0.90
N GLN A 55 -6.04 -7.74 -1.10
CA GLN A 55 -5.62 -9.07 -0.66
C GLN A 55 -5.75 -9.28 0.85
N ILE A 56 -5.46 -8.26 1.66
CA ILE A 56 -5.56 -8.30 3.12
C ILE A 56 -7.03 -8.15 3.55
N LEU A 57 -7.75 -7.16 3.02
CA LEU A 57 -9.11 -6.80 3.43
C LEU A 57 -10.14 -7.87 3.06
N ARG A 58 -10.01 -8.53 1.90
CA ARG A 58 -10.94 -9.57 1.44
C ARG A 58 -11.01 -10.80 2.35
N LYS A 59 -10.09 -10.94 3.30
CA LYS A 59 -10.14 -12.01 4.31
C LYS A 59 -11.30 -11.87 5.29
N ASN A 60 -11.89 -10.68 5.38
CA ASN A 60 -13.07 -10.46 6.23
C ASN A 60 -14.36 -10.88 5.48
N PRO A 61 -15.06 -11.96 5.91
CA PRO A 61 -16.29 -12.41 5.26
C PRO A 61 -17.46 -11.44 5.42
N LYS A 62 -17.35 -10.47 6.34
CA LYS A 62 -18.36 -9.39 6.50
C LYS A 62 -18.19 -8.24 5.49
N GLY A 63 -17.23 -8.37 4.56
CA GLY A 63 -16.89 -7.32 3.60
C GLY A 63 -15.87 -6.32 4.13
N TYR A 64 -15.56 -5.33 3.31
CA TYR A 64 -14.64 -4.25 3.63
C TYR A 64 -15.01 -2.98 2.85
N PHE A 65 -14.55 -1.85 3.36
CA PHE A 65 -14.50 -0.59 2.63
C PHE A 65 -13.03 -0.29 2.30
N LEU A 66 -12.77 0.19 1.09
CA LEU A 66 -11.44 0.59 0.65
C LEU A 66 -11.56 1.93 -0.10
N PHE A 67 -10.81 2.92 0.35
CA PHE A 67 -10.64 4.19 -0.32
C PHE A 67 -9.28 4.23 -1.01
N VAL A 68 -9.27 4.58 -2.29
CA VAL A 68 -8.06 4.69 -3.13
C VAL A 68 -8.11 6.05 -3.81
N GLU A 69 -7.04 6.82 -3.66
CA GLU A 69 -6.99 8.20 -4.13
C GLU A 69 -5.82 8.44 -5.07
N GLY A 70 -6.09 8.97 -6.26
CA GLY A 70 -5.08 9.49 -7.18
C GLY A 70 -4.64 10.91 -6.82
N GLY A 71 -4.35 11.18 -5.55
CA GLY A 71 -4.22 12.55 -5.00
C GLY A 71 -3.12 13.41 -5.65
N ARG A 72 -2.17 12.80 -6.35
CA ARG A 72 -1.15 13.52 -7.12
C ARG A 72 -1.67 14.16 -8.41
N ILE A 73 -2.85 13.78 -8.92
CA ILE A 73 -3.45 14.41 -10.12
C ILE A 73 -3.75 15.89 -9.88
N ASP A 74 -4.21 16.24 -8.68
CA ASP A 74 -4.59 17.61 -8.29
C ASP A 74 -3.39 18.55 -8.08
N HIS A 75 -2.20 17.99 -7.84
CA HIS A 75 -0.98 18.76 -7.59
C HIS A 75 -0.24 19.17 -8.88
N GLY A 76 -0.80 18.82 -10.05
CA GLY A 76 -0.20 19.03 -11.37
C GLY A 76 -0.59 20.33 -12.04
#